data_AF-A0A560JT50-F1
#
_entry.id   AF-A0A560JT50-F1
#
_cell.length_a   1.000
_cell.length_b   1.000
_cell.length_c   1.000
_cell.angle_alpha   90.00
_cell.angle_beta   90.00
_cell.angle_gamma   90.00
#
_symmetry.space_group_name_H-M   'P 1'
#
loop_
_entity.id
_entity.type
_entity.pdbx_description
1 polymer ?
#
loop_
_entity_poly.entity_id
_entity_poly.type
_entity_poly.pdbx_seq_one_letter_code
_entity_poly.pdbx_strand_id
1 'polypeptide(L)' 'MEHRGVSFSIVEMSYPAGWKWTVGKGRTVSVGVCATRLDAIRQAQTFIDAIMDWAA' A
#
# COMPACT_ATOMS: atom_id res chain seq x y z
N MET A 1 5.78 4.09 -6.57
CA MET A 1 5.44 2.87 -7.34
C MET A 1 3.99 3.04 -7.83
N GLU A 2 3.55 2.27 -8.83
CA GLU A 2 2.19 2.40 -9.38
C GLU A 2 1.58 1.00 -9.60
N HIS A 3 0.28 0.86 -9.33
CA HIS A 3 -0.52 -0.34 -9.66
C HIS A 3 -1.93 0.09 -10.05
N ARG A 4 -2.44 -0.38 -11.21
CA ARG A 4 -3.75 0.00 -11.78
C ARG A 4 -4.00 1.52 -11.81
N GLY A 5 -2.97 2.31 -12.12
CA GLY A 5 -3.04 3.78 -12.17
C GLY A 5 -3.11 4.47 -10.80
N VAL A 6 -2.92 3.73 -9.70
CA VAL A 6 -2.84 4.27 -8.34
C VAL A 6 -1.40 4.26 -7.86
N SER A 7 -0.92 5.44 -7.46
CA SER A 7 0.41 5.59 -6.86
C SER A 7 0.44 5.08 -5.42
N PHE A 8 1.48 4.32 -5.09
CA PHE A 8 1.77 3.88 -3.74
C PHE A 8 3.25 3.95 -3.39
N SER A 9 3.53 4.04 -2.10
CA SER A 9 4.87 4.19 -1.53
C SER A 9 5.13 3.10 -0.51
N ILE A 10 6.37 2.61 -0.48
CA ILE A 10 6.84 1.59 0.46
C ILE A 10 8.04 2.17 1.20
N VAL A 11 8.00 2.17 2.53
CA VAL A 11 9.02 2.78 3.39
C VAL A 11 9.44 1.76 4.45
N GLU A 12 10.74 1.55 4.60
CA GLU A 12 11.30 0.78 5.71
C GLU A 12 11.19 1.57 7.01
N MET A 13 10.80 0.89 8.09
CA MET A 13 10.66 1.47 9.41
C MET A 13 11.68 0.87 10.35
N SER A 14 12.31 1.74 11.14
CA SER A 14 13.33 1.33 12.11
C SER A 14 12.74 0.84 13.44
N TYR A 15 11.54 1.29 13.84
CA TYR A 15 10.88 0.86 15.08
C TYR A 15 9.34 1.06 15.02
N PRO A 16 8.52 -0.01 15.16
CA PRO A 16 8.95 -1.41 15.10
C PRO A 16 9.62 -1.69 13.76
N ALA A 17 10.64 -2.57 13.77
CA ALA A 17 11.33 -2.97 12.55
C ALA A 17 10.30 -3.59 11.58
N GLY A 18 10.25 -3.08 10.36
CA GLY A 18 9.30 -3.56 9.37
C GLY A 18 9.16 -2.62 8.19
N TRP A 19 8.06 -2.78 7.48
CA TRP A 19 7.78 -2.08 6.24
C TRP A 19 6.38 -1.49 6.31
N LYS A 20 6.27 -0.24 5.90
CA LYS A 20 5.01 0.47 5.78
C LYS A 20 4.70 0.71 4.32
N TRP A 21 3.47 0.42 3.93
CA TRP A 21 2.95 0.83 2.65
C TRP A 21 1.93 1.96 2.81
N THR A 22 1.88 2.85 1.83
CA THR A 22 0.95 3.98 1.76
C THR A 22 0.34 4.03 0.37
N VAL A 23 -0.98 4.00 0.28
CA VAL A 23 -1.75 4.15 -0.95
C VAL A 23 -2.56 5.45 -0.87
N GLY A 24 -2.39 6.33 -1.86
CA GLY A 24 -3.17 7.56 -1.99
C GLY A 24 -4.17 7.45 -3.14
N LYS A 25 -5.47 7.67 -2.86
CA LYS A 25 -6.52 7.76 -3.90
C LYS A 25 -7.38 9.01 -3.65
N GLY A 26 -7.17 10.05 -4.44
CA GLY A 26 -7.84 11.34 -4.27
C GLY A 26 -7.50 11.99 -2.92
N ARG A 27 -8.51 12.18 -2.05
CA ARG A 27 -8.32 12.72 -0.69
C ARG A 27 -8.08 11.65 0.37
N THR A 28 -8.21 10.37 0.03
CA THR A 28 -8.06 9.27 0.99
C THR A 28 -6.64 8.73 0.94
N VAL A 29 -6.04 8.60 2.13
CA VAL A 29 -4.74 7.95 2.32
C VAL A 29 -4.96 6.72 3.19
N SER A 30 -4.53 5.56 2.70
CA SER A 30 -4.58 4.29 3.43
C SER A 30 -3.16 3.80 3.68
N VAL A 31 -2.92 3.26 4.87
CA VAL A 31 -1.60 2.79 5.30
C VAL A 31 -1.70 1.42 5.95
N GLY A 32 -0.65 0.63 5.82
CA GLY A 32 -0.50 -0.65 6.51
C GLY A 32 0.96 -0.94 6.83
N VAL A 33 1.17 -1.80 7.83
CA VAL A 33 2.50 -2.18 8.34
C VAL A 33 2.63 -3.70 8.30
N CYS A 34 3.78 -4.20 7.87
CA CYS A 34 4.09 -5.62 7.79
C CYS A 34 5.58 -5.88 8.02
N ALA A 35 5.94 -7.16 8.24
CA ALA A 35 7.31 -7.53 8.59
C ALA A 35 8.30 -7.40 7.41
N THR A 36 7.85 -7.63 6.17
CA THR A 36 8.73 -7.67 5.00
C THR A 36 8.32 -6.67 3.92
N ARG A 37 9.31 -6.26 3.11
CA ARG A 37 9.07 -5.39 1.93
C ARG A 37 8.12 -6.04 0.94
N LEU A 38 8.24 -7.34 0.74
CA LEU A 38 7.43 -8.09 -0.21
C LEU A 38 5.96 -8.11 0.22
N ASP A 39 5.71 -8.33 1.51
CA ASP A 39 4.36 -8.25 2.06
C ASP A 39 3.79 -6.84 1.93
N ALA A 40 4.62 -5.80 2.09
CA ALA A 40 4.17 -4.42 1.95
C ALA A 40 3.68 -4.12 0.53
N ILE A 41 4.42 -4.60 -0.46
CA ILE A 41 4.06 -4.48 -1.88
C ILE A 41 2.78 -5.28 -2.16
N ARG A 42 2.72 -6.54 -1.74
CA ARG A 42 1.55 -7.41 -1.94
C ARG A 42 0.29 -6.82 -1.33
N GLN A 43 0.36 -6.40 -0.07
CA GLN A 43 -0.78 -5.80 0.63
C GLN A 43 -1.22 -4.49 -0.03
N ALA A 44 -0.29 -3.62 -0.44
CA ALA A 44 -0.63 -2.40 -1.16
C ALA A 44 -1.36 -2.68 -2.48
N GLN A 45 -0.87 -3.64 -3.27
CA GLN A 45 -1.50 -4.06 -4.53
C GLN A 45 -2.89 -4.67 -4.30
N THR A 46 -3.01 -5.61 -3.35
CA THR A 46 -4.31 -6.21 -2.99
C THR A 46 -5.30 -5.17 -2.50
N PHE A 47 -4.85 -4.19 -1.72
CA PHE A 47 -5.71 -3.09 -1.29
C PHE A 47 -6.18 -2.24 -2.48
N ILE A 48 -5.27 -1.91 -3.41
CA ILE A 48 -5.61 -1.19 -4.65
C ILE A 48 -6.62 -2.00 -5.48
N ASP A 49 -6.44 -3.31 -5.62
CA ASP A 49 -7.39 -4.15 -6.35
C ASP A 49 -8.78 -4.10 -5.71
N ALA A 50 -8.86 -4.26 -4.38
CA ALA A 50 -10.13 -4.21 -3.66
C ALA A 50 -10.88 -2.87 -3.81
N ILE A 51 -10.18 -1.73 -3.74
CA ILE A 51 -10.81 -0.40 -3.88
C ILE A 51 -11.14 -0.02 -5.34
N MET A 52 -10.54 -0.71 -6.31
CA MET A 52 -10.84 -0.52 -7.73
C MET A 52 -12.02 -1.38 -8.15
N ASP A 53 -12.08 -2.63 -7.67
CA ASP A 53 -13.18 -3.54 -7.97
C ASP A 53 -14.47 -3.14 -7.22
N TRP A 54 -14.38 -2.50 -6.04
CA TRP A 54 -15.53 -1.90 -5.37
C TRP A 54 -16.10 -0.66 -6.09
N ALA A 55 -15.28 0.03 -6.88
CA ALA A 55 -15.68 1.27 -7.56
C ALA A 55 -16.27 1.03 -8.97
N ALA A 56 -16.31 -0.22 -9.44
CA ALA A 56 -16.88 -0.64 -10.71
C ALA A 56 -18.36 -1.03 -10.55
#